data_AF-A0A3B9KM80-F1
#
_entry.id   AF-A0A3B9KM80-F1
#
_cell.length_a   1.000
_cell.length_b   1.000
_cell.length_c   1.000
_cell.angle_alpha   90.00
_cell.angle_beta   90.00
_cell.angle_gamma   90.00
#
_symmetry.space_group_name_H-M   'P 1'
#
loop_
_entity.id
_entity.type
_entity.pdbx_description
1 polymer ?
#
loop_
_entity_poly.entity_id
_entity_poly.type
_entity_poly.pdbx_seq_one_letter_code
_entity_poly.pdbx_strand_id
1 'polypeptide(L)'
;MGGDKNTASGLTLTKGIIAVRTSWYSVMQFQPVYVPGYGRGIIADIGGGIDGRYWIDLGYDDSNYVGWHYWTTLYFLTPVPAYIPTVLP
;
A
#
# COMPACT_ATOMS: atom_id res chain seq x y z
N MET A 1 13.57 3.98 -19.93
CA MET A 1 12.55 4.98 -19.55
C MET A 1 12.37 4.85 -18.05
N GLY A 2 12.93 5.78 -17.26
CA GLY A 2 12.86 5.76 -15.80
C GLY A 2 11.90 6.84 -15.34
N GLY A 3 10.64 6.46 -15.11
CA GLY A 3 9.72 7.30 -14.33
C GLY A 3 10.22 7.37 -12.90
N ASP A 4 9.98 8.49 -12.24
CA ASP A 4 10.44 8.74 -10.88
C ASP A 4 10.05 7.57 -9.97
N LYS A 5 11.06 6.82 -9.51
CA LYS A 5 10.84 5.67 -8.62
C LYS A 5 10.47 6.10 -7.21
N ASN A 6 10.19 7.37 -6.98
CA ASN A 6 10.04 7.90 -5.63
C ASN A 6 8.58 7.79 -5.22
N THR A 7 8.33 7.00 -4.18
CA THR A 7 7.04 6.93 -3.51
C THR A 7 6.78 8.21 -2.72
N ALA A 8 5.56 8.41 -2.21
CA ALA A 8 5.22 9.49 -1.29
C ALA A 8 6.09 9.49 -0.01
N SER A 9 6.69 8.35 0.36
CA SER A 9 7.65 8.27 1.47
C SER A 9 9.09 8.60 1.09
N GLY A 10 9.37 8.84 -0.20
CA GLY A 10 10.72 8.98 -0.76
C GLY A 10 11.48 7.66 -0.90
N LEU A 11 10.82 6.51 -0.71
CA LEU A 11 11.44 5.20 -0.96
C LEU A 11 11.38 4.89 -2.45
N THR A 12 12.29 4.04 -2.90
CA THR A 12 12.26 3.51 -4.26
C THR A 12 11.09 2.53 -4.41
N LEU A 13 10.24 2.72 -5.41
CA LEU A 13 9.18 1.78 -5.78
C LEU A 13 9.79 0.43 -6.12
N THR A 14 9.35 -0.59 -5.40
CA THR A 14 9.74 -1.98 -5.56
C THR A 14 8.69 -2.86 -4.87
N LYS A 15 8.77 -4.17 -5.07
CA LYS A 15 7.88 -5.11 -4.39
C LYS A 15 8.00 -5.00 -2.87
N GLY A 16 6.86 -4.93 -2.18
CA GLY A 16 6.73 -4.70 -0.75
C GLY A 16 6.25 -3.29 -0.40
N ILE A 17 6.28 -2.34 -1.33
CA ILE A 17 5.63 -1.04 -1.19
C ILE A 17 4.13 -1.21 -1.46
N ILE A 18 3.30 -0.62 -0.61
CA ILE A 18 1.85 -0.56 -0.79
C ILE A 18 1.42 0.90 -0.79
N ALA A 19 0.69 1.29 -1.83
CA ALA A 19 0.07 2.59 -1.94
C ALA A 19 -1.37 2.53 -1.41
N VAL A 20 -1.75 3.56 -0.67
CA VAL A 20 -3.11 3.71 -0.13
C VAL A 20 -3.62 5.12 -0.42
N ARG A 21 -4.87 5.41 -0.07
CA ARG A 21 -5.40 6.78 -0.13
C ARG A 21 -4.62 7.70 0.81
N THR A 22 -4.49 8.98 0.47
CA THR A 22 -3.80 9.98 1.31
C THR A 22 -4.33 10.00 2.75
N SER A 23 -5.65 9.89 2.95
CA SER A 23 -6.27 9.84 4.28
C SER A 23 -5.79 8.66 5.13
N TRP A 24 -5.48 7.53 4.50
CA TRP A 24 -4.90 6.34 5.15
C TRP A 24 -3.40 6.55 5.39
N TYR A 25 -2.71 7.03 4.36
CA TYR A 25 -1.27 7.26 4.40
C TYR A 25 -0.87 8.21 5.53
N SER A 26 -1.61 9.31 5.73
CA SER A 26 -1.35 10.31 6.78
C SER A 26 -1.31 9.76 8.21
N VAL A 27 -1.89 8.58 8.45
CA VAL A 27 -1.96 7.96 9.79
C VAL A 27 -1.38 6.55 9.84
N MET A 28 -1.05 5.94 8.70
CA MET A 28 -0.55 4.55 8.61
C MET A 28 0.82 4.45 7.92
N GLN A 29 1.48 5.56 7.59
CA GLN A 29 2.79 5.54 6.96
C GLN A 29 3.77 4.62 7.72
N PHE A 30 4.48 3.78 6.96
CA PHE A 30 5.41 2.74 7.40
C PHE A 30 4.80 1.59 8.22
N GLN A 31 3.48 1.52 8.33
CA GLN A 31 2.83 0.40 9.02
C GLN A 31 3.14 -0.92 8.30
N PRO A 32 3.67 -1.95 9.01
CA PRO A 32 3.87 -3.27 8.44
C PRO A 32 2.54 -3.99 8.22
N VAL A 33 2.41 -4.61 7.05
CA VAL A 33 1.19 -5.29 6.60
C VAL A 33 1.50 -6.59 5.85
N TYR A 34 0.47 -7.40 5.62
CA TYR A 34 0.52 -8.59 4.79
C TYR A 34 -0.71 -8.65 3.87
N VAL A 35 -0.48 -8.96 2.60
CA VAL A 35 -1.55 -9.18 1.61
C VAL A 35 -1.38 -10.59 1.02
N PRO A 36 -2.40 -11.47 1.13
CA PRO A 36 -2.36 -12.80 0.53
C PRO A 36 -2.03 -12.74 -0.97
N GLY A 37 -1.09 -13.57 -1.41
CA GLY A 37 -0.60 -13.60 -2.79
C GLY A 37 0.51 -12.57 -3.10
N TYR A 38 0.57 -11.45 -2.38
CA TYR A 38 1.62 -10.43 -2.56
C TYR A 38 2.81 -10.69 -1.65
N GLY A 39 2.52 -10.95 -0.37
CA GLY A 39 3.51 -11.09 0.69
C GLY A 39 3.42 -9.97 1.73
N ARG A 40 4.52 -9.83 2.49
CA ARG A 40 4.71 -8.75 3.47
C ARG A 40 5.02 -7.43 2.76
N GLY A 41 4.55 -6.33 3.34
CA GLY A 41 4.82 -5.00 2.82
C GLY A 41 4.71 -3.91 3.89
N ILE A 42 4.92 -2.68 3.45
CA ILE A 42 4.75 -1.46 4.23
C ILE A 42 3.88 -0.46 3.45
N ILE A 43 3.06 0.30 4.18
CA ILE A 43 2.34 1.44 3.60
C ILE A 43 3.34 2.59 3.41
N ALA A 44 3.77 2.83 2.18
CA ALA A 44 4.88 3.75 1.89
C ALA A 44 4.63 4.64 0.67
N ASP A 45 3.42 4.59 0.11
CA ASP A 45 3.05 5.41 -1.03
C ASP A 45 1.60 5.87 -0.97
N ILE A 46 1.28 6.86 -1.80
CA ILE A 46 -0.08 7.34 -2.04
C ILE A 46 -0.49 6.90 -3.45
N GLY A 47 -1.64 6.23 -3.55
CA GLY A 47 -2.19 5.74 -4.82
C GLY A 47 -3.59 6.28 -5.07
N GLY A 48 -3.89 6.56 -6.34
CA GLY A 48 -5.22 7.00 -6.77
C GLY A 48 -6.20 5.83 -6.83
N GLY A 49 -7.06 5.69 -5.81
CA GLY A 49 -8.18 4.75 -5.83
C GLY A 49 -9.51 5.43 -6.19
N ILE A 50 -10.58 4.66 -6.39
CA ILE A 50 -11.95 5.18 -6.54
C ILE A 50 -12.54 5.61 -5.19
N ASP A 51 -13.20 6.77 -5.14
CA ASP A 51 -13.82 7.31 -3.93
C ASP A 51 -14.85 6.35 -3.33
N GLY A 52 -14.84 6.23 -2.00
CA GLY A 52 -15.71 5.31 -1.27
C GLY A 52 -15.30 3.83 -1.36
N ARG A 53 -14.15 3.48 -1.96
CA ARG A 53 -13.63 2.10 -1.98
C ARG A 53 -12.34 1.96 -1.18
N TYR A 54 -12.24 0.83 -0.47
CA TYR A 54 -11.00 0.38 0.15
C TYR A 54 -10.03 -0.13 -0.93
N TRP A 55 -9.24 0.80 -1.45
CA TRP A 55 -8.28 0.54 -2.53
C TRP A 55 -6.85 0.51 -1.98
N ILE A 56 -6.10 -0.50 -2.38
CA ILE A 56 -4.65 -0.57 -2.22
C ILE A 56 -4.02 -0.79 -3.59
N ASP A 57 -2.86 -0.17 -3.83
CA ASP A 57 -2.01 -0.47 -4.98
C ASP A 57 -0.74 -1.20 -4.51
N LEU A 58 -0.31 -2.19 -5.27
CA LEU A 58 0.75 -3.11 -4.89
C LEU A 58 1.94 -2.86 -5.78
N GLY A 59 2.99 -2.28 -5.20
CA GLY A 59 4.22 -1.95 -5.91
C GLY A 59 4.89 -3.19 -6.50
N TYR A 60 5.41 -3.05 -7.70
CA TYR A 60 6.21 -4.09 -8.35
C TYR A 60 7.37 -3.43 -9.07
N ASP A 61 8.44 -4.20 -9.23
CA ASP A 61 9.45 -3.93 -10.25
C ASP A 61 8.93 -4.46 -11.59
N ASP A 62 9.39 -3.90 -12.70
CA ASP A 62 8.98 -4.35 -14.05
C ASP A 62 9.18 -5.87 -14.25
N SER A 63 10.21 -6.44 -13.62
CA SER A 63 10.56 -7.86 -13.75
C SER A 63 9.70 -8.83 -12.93
N ASN A 64 8.95 -8.33 -11.94
CA ASN A 64 8.18 -9.15 -11.02
C ASN A 64 6.69 -8.76 -10.95
N TYR A 65 6.25 -7.93 -11.90
CA TYR A 65 4.86 -7.50 -12.02
C TYR A 65 3.89 -8.67 -12.12
N VAL A 66 2.82 -8.60 -11.34
CA VAL A 66 1.69 -9.53 -11.42
C VAL A 66 0.41 -8.72 -11.61
N GLY A 67 -0.25 -8.92 -12.75
CA GLY A 67 -1.49 -8.23 -13.12
C GLY A 67 -2.72 -8.83 -12.46
N TRP A 68 -3.07 -8.34 -11.27
CA TRP A 68 -4.22 -8.79 -10.50
C TRP A 68 -5.12 -7.62 -10.06
N HIS A 69 -6.43 -7.83 -10.15
CA HIS A 69 -7.45 -6.86 -9.76
C HIS A 69 -8.69 -7.58 -9.22
N TYR A 70 -8.72 -7.81 -7.91
CA TYR A 70 -9.84 -8.41 -7.20
C TYR A 70 -9.81 -8.00 -5.71
N TRP A 71 -10.90 -8.26 -5.00
CA TRP A 71 -10.98 -7.98 -3.56
C TRP A 71 -10.09 -8.93 -2.76
N THR A 72 -9.19 -8.36 -1.96
CA THR A 72 -8.32 -9.11 -1.04
C THR A 72 -8.37 -8.48 0.34
N THR A 73 -7.76 -9.15 1.31
CA THR A 73 -7.64 -8.66 2.69
C THR A 73 -6.23 -8.17 2.95
N LEU A 74 -6.11 -6.95 3.48
CA LEU A 74 -4.86 -6.43 4.03
C LEU A 74 -4.87 -6.66 5.54
N TYR A 75 -3.85 -7.35 6.04
CA TYR A 75 -3.65 -7.60 7.46
C TYR A 75 -2.61 -6.63 8.02
N PHE A 76 -2.93 -5.94 9.11
CA PHE A 76 -1.93 -5.21 9.88
C PHE A 76 -1.09 -6.18 10.70
N LEU A 77 0.23 -6.05 10.60
CA LEU A 77 1.17 -6.85 11.38
C LEU A 77 1.54 -6.15 12.68
N THR A 78 2.10 -6.93 13.61
CA THR A 78 2.50 -6.43 14.93
C THR A 78 3.69 -5.46 14.86
N PRO A 79 3.76 -4.45 15.75
CA PRO A 79 2.73 -4.10 16.72
C PRO A 79 1.48 -3.58 16.01
N VAL A 80 0.32 -4.11 16.40
CA VAL A 80 -0.94 -3.67 15.82
C VAL A 80 -1.13 -2.21 16.26
N PRO A 81 -1.41 -1.29 15.33
CA PRO A 81 -1.58 0.11 15.68
C PRO A 81 -2.66 0.25 16.74
N ALA A 82 -2.38 1.06 17.77
CA ALA A 82 -3.36 1.37 18.80
C ALA A 82 -4.62 2.05 18.23
N TYR A 83 -4.49 2.68 17.06
CA TYR A 83 -5.58 3.31 16.34
C TYR A 83 -5.49 2.98 14.85
N ILE A 84 -6.52 2.29 14.35
CA ILE A 84 -6.82 2.15 12.93
C ILE A 84 -8.17 2.84 12.73
N PRO A 85 -8.25 3.94 11.98
CA PRO A 85 -9.54 4.52 11.65
C PRO A 85 -10.38 3.50 10.86
N THR A 86 -11.53 3.11 11.42
CA THR A 86 -12.41 2.07 10.88
C THR A 86 -13.18 2.52 9.64
N VAL A 87 -13.30 3.84 9.45
CA VAL A 87 -13.81 4.50 8.27
C VAL A 87 -12.98 5.76 8.08
N LEU A 88 -12.38 5.89 6.90
CA LEU A 88 -11.69 7.11 6.48
C LEU A 88 -12.54 7.74 5.37
N PRO A 89 -12.63 9.08 5.32
CA PRO A 89 -13.50 9.79 4.39
C PRO A 89 -13.20 9.48 2.92
#